data_AF-I0IK77-F1
#
_entry.id   AF-I0IK77-F1
#
_cell.length_a   1.000
_cell.length_b   1.000
_cell.length_c   1.000
_cell.angle_alpha   90.00
_cell.angle_beta   90.00
_cell.angle_gamma   90.00
#
_symmetry.space_group_name_H-M   'P 1'
#
loop_
_entity.id
_entity.type
_entity.pdbx_description
1 polymer ?
#
loop_
_entity_poly.entity_id
_entity_poly.type
_entity_poly.pdbx_seq_one_letter_code
_entity_poly.pdbx_strand_id
1 'polypeptide(L)'
;DFHTYSILWNPQSIIFSVDGTPIREFKNLESKGVAFPKSQAMWIYSSLWNADDWATRGGLVKTDWTQAPFTASYRGFNDEKACVGSSGSSSCSSSSGDKSWLSQSLDATGQQRIKWAQKNYMIYNYCADTKRFSQGFPPECSLS
;
A
#
# COMPACT_ATOMS: atom_id res chain seq x y z
N ASP A 1 -13.52 11.12 -13.26
CA ASP A 1 -14.30 10.37 -12.27
C ASP A 1 -13.47 10.20 -11.00
N PHE A 2 -14.08 9.86 -9.87
CA PHE A 2 -13.35 9.51 -8.65
C PHE A 2 -13.27 8.00 -8.49
N HIS A 3 -12.09 7.50 -8.12
CA HIS A 3 -11.83 6.09 -7.82
C HIS A 3 -11.49 5.93 -6.34
N THR A 4 -11.77 4.75 -5.79
CA THR A 4 -11.47 4.42 -4.40
C THR A 4 -10.08 3.81 -4.30
N TYR A 5 -9.19 4.45 -3.54
CA TYR A 5 -7.90 3.89 -3.16
C TYR A 5 -7.95 3.52 -1.68
N SER A 6 -7.65 2.28 -1.34
CA SER A 6 -7.74 1.79 0.04
C SER A 6 -6.53 0.99 0.45
N ILE A 7 -6.16 1.13 1.72
CA ILE A 7 -5.15 0.32 2.40
C ILE A 7 -5.85 -0.43 3.53
N LEU A 8 -5.84 -1.76 3.45
CA LEU A 8 -6.15 -2.62 4.59
C LEU A 8 -4.83 -3.04 5.22
N TRP A 9 -4.56 -2.60 6.44
CA TRP A 9 -3.32 -2.92 7.16
C TRP A 9 -3.66 -3.55 8.51
N ASN A 10 -3.42 -4.85 8.62
CA ASN A 10 -3.70 -5.63 9.83
C ASN A 10 -2.47 -6.48 10.23
N PRO A 11 -2.53 -7.26 11.32
CA PRO A 11 -1.42 -8.12 11.74
C PRO A 11 -0.99 -9.20 10.73
N GLN A 12 -1.84 -9.55 9.75
CA GLN A 12 -1.59 -10.59 8.75
C GLN A 12 -0.90 -10.03 7.51
N SER A 13 -1.37 -8.90 6.96
CA SER A 13 -0.83 -8.29 5.74
C SER A 13 -1.24 -6.83 5.56
N ILE A 14 -0.60 -6.19 4.57
CA ILE A 14 -1.00 -4.89 4.01
C ILE A 14 -1.51 -5.13 2.59
N ILE A 15 -2.76 -4.78 2.33
CA ILE A 15 -3.39 -4.94 1.02
C ILE A 15 -3.73 -3.57 0.45
N PHE A 16 -3.20 -3.30 -0.73
CA PHE A 16 -3.47 -2.09 -1.51
C PHE A 16 -4.51 -2.42 -2.58
N SER A 17 -5.57 -1.62 -2.67
CA SER A 17 -6.65 -1.84 -3.65
C SER A 17 -7.05 -0.58 -4.38
N VAL A 18 -7.52 -0.76 -5.61
CA VAL A 18 -8.18 0.27 -6.43
C VAL A 18 -9.58 -0.24 -6.76
N ASP A 19 -10.60 0.51 -6.37
CA ASP A 19 -12.02 0.15 -6.53
C ASP A 19 -12.34 -1.25 -5.98
N GLY A 20 -11.75 -1.61 -4.83
CA GLY A 20 -11.90 -2.92 -4.21
C GLY A 20 -11.15 -4.07 -4.91
N THR A 21 -10.42 -3.79 -5.99
CA THR A 21 -9.54 -4.77 -6.63
C THR A 21 -8.15 -4.73 -5.99
N PRO A 22 -7.69 -5.81 -5.35
CA PRO A 22 -6.35 -5.83 -4.76
C PRO A 22 -5.29 -5.83 -5.87
N ILE A 23 -4.31 -4.96 -5.74
CA ILE A 23 -3.19 -4.81 -6.70
C ILE A 23 -1.84 -5.19 -6.10
N ARG A 24 -1.74 -5.20 -4.77
CA ARG A 24 -0.55 -5.63 -4.02
C ARG A 24 -0.95 -6.12 -2.64
N GLU A 25 -0.31 -7.20 -2.20
CA GLU A 25 -0.30 -7.65 -0.82
C GLU A 25 1.15 -7.68 -0.32
N PHE A 26 1.38 -7.21 0.91
CA PHE A 26 2.63 -7.36 1.64
C PHE A 26 2.32 -8.14 2.92
N LYS A 27 2.70 -9.43 2.94
CA LYS A 27 2.42 -10.33 4.06
C LYS A 27 3.32 -10.03 5.24
N ASN A 28 2.80 -10.20 6.45
CA ASN A 28 3.63 -10.22 7.65
C ASN A 28 4.47 -11.50 7.66
N LEU A 29 5.76 -11.34 7.40
CA LEU A 29 6.75 -12.42 7.35
C LEU A 29 7.85 -12.22 8.41
N GLU A 30 7.52 -11.62 9.56
CA GLU A 30 8.46 -11.44 10.68
C GLU A 30 9.06 -12.76 11.16
N SER A 31 8.29 -13.86 11.13
CA SER A 31 8.78 -15.21 11.45
C SER A 31 9.89 -15.70 10.51
N LYS A 32 10.08 -15.01 9.38
CA LYS A 32 11.11 -15.27 8.36
C LYS A 32 12.10 -14.09 8.25
N GLY A 33 12.13 -13.20 9.25
CA GLY A 33 13.08 -12.11 9.35
C GLY A 33 12.75 -10.86 8.53
N VAL A 34 11.57 -10.78 7.91
CA VAL A 34 11.14 -9.57 7.18
C VAL A 34 10.43 -8.63 8.15
N ALA A 35 10.93 -7.40 8.28
CA ALA A 35 10.29 -6.39 9.12
C ALA A 35 8.88 -6.06 8.62
N PHE A 36 7.94 -5.89 9.56
CA PHE A 36 6.56 -5.51 9.26
C PHE A 36 6.13 -4.35 10.17
N PRO A 37 5.46 -3.31 9.64
CA PRO A 37 4.97 -2.23 10.50
C PRO A 37 3.82 -2.79 11.33
N LYS A 38 4.05 -3.00 12.64
CA LYS A 38 3.01 -3.46 13.58
C LYS A 38 2.94 -2.66 14.87
N SER A 39 4.07 -2.12 15.32
CA SER A 39 4.21 -1.53 16.66
C SER A 39 4.25 -0.01 16.65
N GLN A 40 4.43 0.62 15.50
CA GLN A 40 4.50 2.07 15.36
C GLN A 40 3.17 2.56 14.78
N ALA A 41 2.46 3.40 15.53
CA ALA A 41 1.25 4.06 15.04
C ALA A 41 1.61 5.01 13.89
N MET A 42 0.74 5.06 12.87
CA MET A 42 0.98 5.82 11.65
C MET A 42 -0.06 6.92 11.49
N TRP A 43 0.33 8.00 10.83
CA TRP A 43 -0.56 9.06 10.39
C TRP A 43 -0.93 8.85 8.92
N ILE A 44 -2.14 9.27 8.56
CA ILE A 44 -2.57 9.33 7.15
C ILE A 44 -2.14 10.68 6.59
N TYR A 45 -1.46 10.66 5.45
CA TYR A 45 -1.01 11.86 4.75
C TYR A 45 -1.56 11.87 3.32
N SER A 46 -1.83 13.07 2.82
CA SER A 46 -2.07 13.34 1.40
C SER A 46 -1.35 14.62 1.02
N SER A 47 -0.74 14.66 -0.17
CA SER A 47 -0.03 15.84 -0.67
C SER A 47 0.01 15.83 -2.20
N LEU A 48 0.11 17.02 -2.79
CA LEU A 48 0.44 17.26 -4.18
C LEU A 48 1.70 18.11 -4.21
N TRP A 49 2.78 17.61 -4.82
CA TRP A 49 4.09 18.28 -4.82
C TRP A 49 4.89 17.95 -6.10
N ASN A 50 5.87 18.78 -6.42
CA ASN A 50 6.76 18.58 -7.58
C ASN A 50 7.92 17.63 -7.24
N ALA A 51 8.11 16.59 -8.06
CA ALA A 51 9.15 15.58 -7.91
C ALA A 51 9.92 15.33 -9.23
N ASP A 52 10.32 16.41 -9.89
CA ASP A 52 10.97 16.42 -11.21
C ASP A 52 12.18 15.49 -11.34
N ASP A 53 12.88 15.19 -10.25
CA ASP A 53 14.09 14.37 -10.30
C ASP A 53 13.82 12.89 -10.59
N TRP A 54 12.58 12.42 -10.43
CA TRP A 54 12.28 10.98 -10.60
C TRP A 54 10.87 10.64 -11.09
N ALA A 55 9.87 11.53 -10.94
CA ALA A 55 8.46 11.17 -11.11
C ALA A 55 8.06 10.70 -12.52
N THR A 56 8.47 11.43 -13.57
CA THR A 56 8.03 11.13 -14.95
C THR A 56 9.20 10.67 -15.81
N ARG A 57 9.07 9.45 -16.37
CA ARG A 57 10.12 8.77 -17.14
C ARG A 57 11.48 8.74 -16.41
N GLY A 58 11.46 8.50 -15.09
CA GLY A 58 12.67 8.49 -14.28
C GLY A 58 13.36 9.87 -14.16
N GLY A 59 12.59 10.96 -14.26
CA GLY A 59 13.08 12.34 -14.14
C GLY A 59 13.47 13.02 -15.45
N LEU A 60 13.28 12.34 -16.59
CA LEU A 60 13.59 12.90 -17.92
C LEU A 60 12.58 13.96 -18.38
N VAL A 61 11.34 13.92 -17.89
CA VAL A 61 10.30 14.90 -18.22
C VAL A 61 10.08 15.78 -17.00
N LYS A 62 10.23 17.09 -17.17
CA LYS A 62 10.09 18.11 -16.12
C LYS A 62 8.70 18.74 -16.16
N THR A 63 8.29 19.29 -15.02
CA THR A 63 7.01 19.97 -14.86
C THR A 63 6.96 21.21 -15.77
N ASP A 64 5.96 21.25 -16.65
CA ASP A 64 5.63 22.46 -17.40
C ASP A 64 4.73 23.35 -16.54
N TRP A 65 5.36 24.29 -15.83
CA TRP A 65 4.66 25.22 -14.94
C TRP A 65 3.71 26.19 -15.65
N THR A 66 3.76 26.30 -16.99
CA THR A 66 2.77 27.06 -17.75
C THR A 66 1.38 26.44 -17.71
N GLN A 67 1.28 25.16 -17.35
CA GLN A 67 0.02 24.41 -17.20
C GLN A 67 -0.59 24.52 -15.79
N ALA A 68 0.01 25.30 -14.89
CA ALA A 68 -0.51 25.50 -13.54
C ALA A 68 -1.89 26.22 -13.55
N PRO A 69 -2.78 25.96 -12.57
CA PRO A 69 -2.57 25.14 -11.37
C PRO A 69 -2.80 23.64 -11.59
N PHE A 70 -1.92 22.80 -11.02
CA PHE A 70 -2.14 21.36 -10.90
C PHE A 70 -3.10 21.09 -9.74
N THR A 71 -4.20 20.38 -9.99
CA THR A 71 -5.26 20.17 -9.00
C THR A 71 -5.50 18.68 -8.78
N ALA A 72 -5.42 18.25 -7.52
CA ALA A 72 -5.87 16.92 -7.07
C ALA A 72 -7.09 17.09 -6.17
N SER A 73 -8.17 16.36 -6.45
CA SER A 73 -9.42 16.40 -5.67
C SER A 73 -9.59 15.10 -4.89
N TYR A 74 -9.93 15.21 -3.60
CA TYR A 74 -10.13 14.08 -2.71
C TYR A 74 -11.56 14.12 -2.15
N ARG A 75 -12.20 12.95 -2.05
CA ARG A 75 -13.50 12.76 -1.38
C ARG A 75 -13.59 11.36 -0.80
N GLY A 76 -14.53 11.14 0.10
CA GLY A 76 -14.78 9.81 0.67
C GLY A 76 -13.69 9.33 1.62
N PHE A 77 -13.11 10.24 2.42
CA PHE A 77 -12.23 9.85 3.53
C PHE A 77 -13.00 8.95 4.50
N ASN A 78 -12.44 7.77 4.80
CA ASN A 78 -13.04 6.81 5.71
C ASN A 78 -11.94 6.10 6.51
N ASP A 79 -11.93 6.35 7.83
CA ASP A 79 -11.08 5.73 8.82
C ASP A 79 -11.89 5.09 9.96
N GLU A 80 -13.19 4.83 9.76
CA GLU A 80 -14.12 4.39 10.81
C GLU A 80 -13.71 3.08 11.50
N LYS A 81 -13.00 2.22 10.77
CA LYS A 81 -12.50 0.92 11.27
C LYS A 81 -11.07 0.99 11.83
N ALA A 82 -10.38 2.13 11.68
CA ALA A 82 -8.98 2.25 12.05
C ALA A 82 -8.80 2.22 13.57
N CYS A 83 -7.69 1.63 14.01
CA CYS A 83 -7.29 1.69 15.41
C CYS A 83 -6.50 2.97 15.66
N VAL A 84 -7.00 3.82 16.56
CA VAL A 84 -6.34 5.05 16.97
C VAL A 84 -5.43 4.74 18.16
N GLY A 85 -4.16 5.13 18.05
CA GLY A 85 -3.23 5.12 19.18
C GLY A 85 -3.39 6.38 20.01
N SER A 86 -3.70 6.24 21.30
CA SER A 86 -3.77 7.37 22.25
C SER A 86 -2.98 7.03 23.50
N SER A 87 -2.05 7.90 23.91
CA SER A 87 -1.37 7.82 25.22
C SER A 87 -0.77 6.44 25.56
N GLY A 88 -0.15 5.76 24.58
CA GLY A 88 0.48 4.45 24.79
C GLY A 88 -0.46 3.24 24.78
N SER A 89 -1.76 3.44 24.53
CA SER A 89 -2.74 2.37 24.29
C SER A 89 -3.35 2.48 22.89
N SER A 90 -3.79 1.35 22.34
CA SER A 90 -4.44 1.28 21.02
C SER A 90 -5.90 0.91 21.20
N SER A 91 -6.81 1.55 20.43
CA SER A 91 -8.21 1.14 20.37
C SER A 91 -8.41 -0.25 19.74
N CYS A 92 -7.36 -0.87 19.20
CA CYS A 92 -7.39 -2.26 18.74
C CYS A 92 -7.67 -3.27 19.86
N SER A 93 -7.45 -2.95 21.14
CA SER A 93 -7.69 -3.87 22.27
C SER A 93 -9.09 -3.79 22.91
N SER A 94 -9.90 -2.77 22.63
CA SER A 94 -11.25 -2.63 23.24
C SER A 94 -12.27 -3.60 22.61
N SER A 95 -13.11 -4.24 23.42
CA SER A 95 -14.11 -5.25 23.01
C SER A 95 -15.31 -4.72 22.21
N SER A 96 -15.25 -3.49 21.71
CA SER A 96 -16.33 -2.79 21.01
C SER A 96 -15.99 -2.58 19.53
N GLY A 97 -16.83 -3.11 18.62
CA GLY A 97 -16.77 -2.89 17.17
C GLY A 97 -16.52 -4.15 16.32
N ASP A 98 -16.95 -4.13 15.05
CA ASP A 98 -16.64 -5.17 14.06
C ASP A 98 -15.15 -5.12 13.67
N LYS A 99 -14.39 -6.08 14.21
CA LYS A 99 -12.94 -6.22 14.00
C LYS A 99 -12.59 -7.40 13.08
N SER A 100 -13.55 -7.88 12.28
CA SER A 100 -13.32 -8.95 11.30
C SER A 100 -12.13 -8.67 10.36
N TRP A 101 -11.87 -7.39 10.11
CA TRP A 101 -10.75 -6.90 9.29
C TRP A 101 -9.37 -7.22 9.89
N LEU A 102 -9.22 -7.43 11.22
CA LEU A 102 -7.94 -7.75 11.85
C LEU A 102 -7.37 -9.10 11.41
N SER A 103 -8.25 -10.03 11.04
CA SER A 103 -7.90 -11.36 10.54
C SER A 103 -8.19 -11.52 9.04
N GLN A 104 -8.61 -10.46 8.36
CA GLN A 104 -8.92 -10.52 6.94
C GLN A 104 -7.65 -10.79 6.14
N SER A 105 -7.75 -11.73 5.21
CA SER A 105 -6.70 -12.09 4.27
C SER A 105 -7.30 -12.23 2.87
N LEU A 106 -6.45 -12.19 1.84
CA LEU A 106 -6.90 -12.46 0.48
C LEU A 106 -7.15 -13.96 0.30
N ASP A 107 -8.32 -14.28 -0.22
CA ASP A 107 -8.62 -15.61 -0.72
C ASP A 107 -7.94 -15.87 -2.08
N ALA A 108 -8.14 -17.08 -2.62
CA ALA A 108 -7.58 -17.46 -3.92
C ALA A 108 -8.05 -16.54 -5.06
N THR A 109 -9.27 -16.01 -4.98
CA THR A 109 -9.80 -15.08 -5.98
C THR A 109 -9.11 -13.73 -5.91
N GLY A 110 -8.87 -13.20 -4.71
CA GLY A 110 -8.10 -11.99 -4.46
C GLY A 110 -6.66 -12.11 -4.97
N GLN A 111 -6.00 -13.25 -4.73
CA GLN A 111 -4.67 -13.53 -5.27
C GLN A 111 -4.65 -13.56 -6.80
N GLN A 112 -5.68 -14.14 -7.42
CA GLN A 112 -5.80 -14.17 -8.88
C GLN A 112 -6.00 -12.77 -9.47
N ARG A 113 -6.72 -11.89 -8.77
CA ARG A 113 -6.87 -10.48 -9.16
C ARG A 113 -5.54 -9.74 -9.10
N ILE A 114 -4.74 -9.95 -8.05
CA ILE A 114 -3.38 -9.39 -7.99
C ILE A 114 -2.54 -9.88 -9.18
N LYS A 115 -2.53 -11.19 -9.45
CA LYS A 115 -1.77 -11.75 -10.59
C LYS A 115 -2.21 -11.18 -11.92
N TRP A 116 -3.52 -10.99 -12.12
CA TRP A 116 -4.05 -10.33 -13.31
C TRP A 116 -3.60 -8.87 -13.40
N ALA A 117 -3.69 -8.10 -12.32
CA ALA A 117 -3.25 -6.71 -12.29
C ALA A 117 -1.75 -6.59 -12.59
N GLN A 118 -0.94 -7.45 -11.97
CA GLN A 118 0.48 -7.55 -12.20
C GLN A 118 0.82 -7.91 -13.66
N LYS A 119 0.15 -8.91 -14.24
CA LYS A 119 0.40 -9.35 -15.61
C LYS A 119 0.06 -8.28 -16.65
N ASN A 120 -1.00 -7.51 -16.43
CA ASN A 120 -1.54 -6.61 -17.46
C ASN A 120 -1.12 -5.14 -17.30
N TYR A 121 -0.78 -4.70 -16.09
CA TYR A 121 -0.60 -3.27 -15.80
C TYR A 121 0.69 -2.93 -15.03
N MET A 122 1.43 -3.90 -14.49
CA MET A 122 2.64 -3.60 -13.72
C MET A 122 3.83 -3.36 -14.63
N ILE A 123 4.38 -2.14 -14.55
CA ILE A 123 5.55 -1.72 -15.36
C ILE A 123 6.87 -1.79 -14.58
N TYR A 124 6.82 -1.91 -13.25
CA TYR A 124 7.99 -2.05 -12.39
C TYR A 124 7.66 -2.92 -11.18
N ASN A 125 8.57 -3.81 -10.83
CA ASN A 125 8.49 -4.63 -9.62
C ASN A 125 9.89 -4.82 -9.03
N TYR A 126 10.09 -4.36 -7.81
CA TYR A 126 11.37 -4.49 -7.11
C TYR A 126 11.78 -5.96 -6.91
N CYS A 127 10.82 -6.88 -6.78
CA CYS A 127 11.07 -8.31 -6.69
C CYS A 127 11.63 -8.94 -7.97
N ALA A 128 11.53 -8.24 -9.11
CA ALA A 128 12.08 -8.67 -10.40
C ALA A 128 13.27 -7.82 -10.85
N ASP A 129 13.69 -6.85 -10.05
CA ASP A 129 14.76 -5.90 -10.37
C ASP A 129 16.13 -6.49 -10.02
N THR A 130 16.69 -7.28 -10.94
CA THR A 130 18.01 -7.92 -10.78
C THR A 130 19.16 -6.93 -10.71
N LYS A 131 18.99 -5.71 -11.26
CA LYS A 131 20.02 -4.66 -11.20
C LYS A 131 20.12 -4.09 -9.80
N ARG A 132 18.96 -3.79 -9.18
CA ARG A 132 18.90 -3.29 -7.81
C ARG A 132 19.27 -4.36 -6.79
N PHE A 133 18.83 -5.60 -7.00
CA PHE A 133 19.01 -6.72 -6.08
C PHE A 133 19.93 -7.81 -6.68
N SER A 134 21.14 -7.42 -7.04
CA SER A 134 22.13 -8.32 -7.66
C SER A 134 22.66 -9.41 -6.72
N GLN A 135 22.57 -9.19 -5.40
CA GLN A 135 23.04 -10.12 -4.36
C GLN A 135 21.95 -11.03 -3.81
N GLY A 136 20.74 -10.99 -4.38
CA GLY A 136 19.59 -11.77 -3.92
C GLY A 136 18.37 -10.88 -3.70
N PHE A 137 17.21 -11.42 -4.01
CA PHE A 137 15.94 -10.71 -3.87
C PHE A 137 15.51 -10.61 -2.40
N PRO A 138 14.73 -9.58 -2.05
CA PRO A 138 14.12 -9.48 -0.74
C PRO A 138 13.32 -10.74 -0.38
N PRO A 139 13.47 -11.30 0.84
CA PRO A 139 12.90 -12.60 1.20
C PRO A 139 11.38 -12.69 1.03
N GLU A 140 10.66 -11.59 1.15
CA GLU A 140 9.21 -11.55 0.96
C GLU A 140 8.81 -11.88 -0.49
N CYS A 141 9.67 -11.63 -1.48
CA CYS A 141 9.36 -11.77 -2.89
C CYS A 141 9.14 -13.22 -3.34
N SER A 142 9.82 -14.19 -2.71
CA SER A 142 9.71 -15.62 -3.06
C SER A 142 8.59 -16.33 -2.29
N LEU A 143 8.00 -15.66 -1.31
CA LEU A 143 7.01 -16.19 -0.38
C LEU A 143 5.62 -15.57 -0.59
N SER A 144 5.54 -14.65 -1.55
CA SER A 144 4.34 -13.91 -1.95
C SER A 144 3.47 -14.71 -2.91
#